data_AF-Q94RM5-F1
#
_entry.id   AF-Q94RM5-F1
#
_cell.length_a   1.000
_cell.length_b   1.000
_cell.length_c   1.000
_cell.angle_alpha   90.00
_cell.angle_beta   90.00
_cell.angle_gamma   90.00
#
_symmetry.space_group_name_H-M   'P 1'
#
loop_
_entity.id
_entity.type
_entity.pdbx_description
1 polymer ?
#
loop_
_entity_poly.entity_id
_entity_poly.type
_entity_poly.pdbx_seq_one_letter_code
_entity_poly.pdbx_strand_id
1 'polypeptide(L)'
;TPNMKFKLFLEMMTWQMMMLQDSASPLMEQLTYFHDHTLMILLIITVLVGQLMFSLLFNTFTHRYLLEGQMIEIIWTILPTITLIFIAIPSLRLIYILDEINNPVISIKSIGHQWYWSYEYSDFKNIEFDSYMIPTKELNNFNFRLLDVDNRIVVPFESQIRMLITAADVIHSWTIPSLGVKIDATPGRLNQISFSLNRSGLFFG
;
A
#
# COMPACT_ATOMS: atom_id res chain seq x y z
N THR A 1 26.31 -27.82 12.08
CA THR A 1 25.78 -26.66 11.33
C THR A 1 24.99 -25.82 12.31
N PRO A 2 25.26 -24.52 12.48
CA PRO A 2 24.51 -23.75 13.47
C PRO A 2 23.06 -23.74 12.99
N ASN A 3 22.12 -24.11 13.88
CA ASN A 3 20.69 -24.03 13.64
C ASN A 3 20.36 -22.58 13.30
N MET A 4 20.28 -22.24 12.00
CA MET A 4 19.65 -21.01 11.54
C MET A 4 18.20 -21.09 12.00
N LYS A 5 17.89 -20.45 13.13
CA LYS A 5 16.51 -20.14 13.49
C LYS A 5 16.04 -19.11 12.48
N PHE A 6 15.40 -19.57 11.40
CA PHE A 6 14.66 -18.68 10.52
C PHE A 6 13.53 -18.06 11.34
N LYS A 7 13.59 -16.75 11.53
CA LYS A 7 12.51 -15.98 12.12
C LYS A 7 11.49 -15.74 11.02
N LEU A 8 10.35 -16.43 11.09
CA LEU A 8 9.22 -16.20 10.21
C LEU A 8 8.38 -15.05 10.77
N PHE A 9 8.03 -14.11 9.90
CA PHE A 9 7.14 -13.00 10.22
C PHE A 9 5.71 -13.32 9.79
N LEU A 10 4.76 -12.61 10.38
CA LEU A 10 3.33 -12.69 10.06
C LEU A 10 2.84 -11.25 9.89
N GLU A 11 2.43 -10.89 8.68
CA GLU A 11 1.95 -9.54 8.38
C GLU A 11 0.47 -9.59 8.00
N MET A 12 -0.35 -9.05 8.90
CA MET A 12 -1.79 -8.89 8.75
C MET A 12 -2.26 -7.70 9.60
N MET A 13 -3.45 -7.18 9.30
CA MET A 13 -4.06 -6.16 10.16
C MET A 13 -4.41 -6.78 11.50
N THR A 14 -3.98 -6.13 12.58
CA THR A 14 -4.36 -6.49 13.94
C THR A 14 -5.52 -5.60 14.43
N TRP A 15 -6.21 -6.05 15.48
CA TRP A 15 -7.29 -5.27 16.06
C TRP A 15 -6.77 -3.94 16.62
N GLN A 16 -7.52 -2.85 16.39
CA GLN A 16 -7.16 -1.49 16.82
C GLN A 16 -5.85 -0.95 16.21
N MET A 17 -5.42 -1.50 15.08
CA MET A 17 -4.30 -0.93 14.33
C MET A 17 -4.68 0.42 13.71
N MET A 18 -3.98 1.48 14.11
CA MET A 18 -4.25 2.87 13.67
C MET A 18 -3.37 3.31 12.49
N MET A 19 -2.22 2.66 12.32
CA MET A 19 -1.23 2.97 11.28
C MET A 19 -1.22 1.90 10.19
N LEU A 20 -0.39 2.11 9.16
CA LEU A 20 -0.16 1.13 8.10
C LEU A 20 0.52 -0.15 8.63
N GLN A 21 0.30 -1.29 7.96
CA GLN A 21 1.00 -2.55 8.24
C GLN A 21 2.52 -2.36 8.21
N ASP A 22 3.25 -3.16 8.99
CA ASP A 22 4.71 -3.13 8.97
C ASP A 22 5.19 -3.47 7.55
N SER A 23 6.07 -2.63 7.03
CA SER A 23 6.58 -2.76 5.68
C SER A 23 7.40 -4.04 5.52
N ALA A 24 7.13 -4.77 4.44
CA ALA A 24 7.82 -6.00 4.08
C ALA A 24 8.67 -5.86 2.81
N SER A 25 8.60 -4.71 2.13
CA SER A 25 9.38 -4.36 0.95
C SER A 25 10.07 -3.00 1.14
N PRO A 26 11.22 -2.74 0.47
CA PRO A 26 11.86 -1.42 0.50
C PRO A 26 10.93 -0.32 -0.03
N LEU A 27 10.07 -0.69 -0.97
CA LEU A 27 9.09 0.19 -1.56
C LEU A 27 8.03 0.62 -0.54
N MET A 28 7.48 -0.31 0.23
CA MET A 28 6.50 0.01 1.26
C MET A 28 7.12 0.88 2.36
N GLU A 29 8.39 0.70 2.70
CA GLU A 29 9.11 1.61 3.61
C GLU A 29 9.15 3.05 3.07
N GLN A 30 9.42 3.22 1.76
CA GLN A 30 9.38 4.56 1.16
C GLN A 30 7.97 5.17 1.13
N LEU A 31 6.94 4.33 0.90
CA LEU A 31 5.54 4.76 0.98
C LEU A 31 5.14 5.16 2.40
N THR A 32 5.59 4.46 3.44
CA THR A 32 5.32 4.83 4.84
C THR A 32 6.02 6.13 5.21
N TYR A 33 7.27 6.35 4.77
CA TYR A 33 7.94 7.65 4.96
C TYR A 33 7.20 8.81 4.29
N PHE A 34 6.70 8.60 3.07
CA PHE A 34 5.92 9.62 2.37
C PHE A 34 4.55 9.86 3.03
N HIS A 35 3.89 8.80 3.49
CA HIS A 35 2.68 8.90 4.29
C HIS A 35 2.91 9.77 5.53
N ASP A 36 3.96 9.50 6.31
CA ASP A 36 4.23 10.25 7.54
C ASP A 36 4.60 11.71 7.24
N HIS A 37 5.35 11.97 6.17
CA HIS A 37 5.66 13.32 5.72
C HIS A 37 4.41 14.11 5.36
N THR A 38 3.50 13.51 4.58
CA THR A 38 2.24 14.16 4.19
C THR A 38 1.29 14.35 5.37
N LEU A 39 1.18 13.34 6.25
CA LEU A 39 0.37 13.41 7.45
C LEU A 39 0.85 14.52 8.39
N MET A 40 2.17 14.69 8.56
CA MET A 40 2.74 15.80 9.34
C MET A 40 2.29 17.16 8.79
N ILE A 41 2.36 17.37 7.47
CA ILE A 41 1.92 18.63 6.83
C ILE A 41 0.43 18.86 7.06
N LEU A 42 -0.41 17.83 6.85
CA LEU A 42 -1.85 17.91 7.08
C LEU A 42 -2.18 18.21 8.54
N LEU A 43 -1.45 17.62 9.49
CA LEU A 43 -1.62 17.87 10.92
C LEU A 43 -1.28 19.33 11.27
N ILE A 44 -0.19 19.88 10.72
CA ILE A 44 0.17 21.29 10.90
C ILE A 44 -0.95 22.21 10.37
N ILE A 45 -1.48 21.94 9.18
CA ILE A 45 -2.56 22.74 8.58
C ILE A 45 -3.84 22.63 9.42
N THR A 46 -4.23 21.43 9.83
CA THR A 46 -5.47 21.23 10.61
C THR A 46 -5.38 21.87 12.00
N VAL A 47 -4.23 21.79 12.67
CA VAL A 47 -4.00 22.49 13.95
C VAL A 47 -4.01 24.01 13.76
N LEU A 48 -3.34 24.52 12.72
CA LEU A 48 -3.31 25.96 12.42
C LEU A 48 -4.72 26.52 12.17
N VAL A 49 -5.48 25.88 11.27
CA VAL A 49 -6.86 26.29 10.96
C VAL A 49 -7.76 26.11 12.17
N GLY A 50 -7.63 24.99 12.89
CA GLY A 50 -8.37 24.71 14.10
C GLY A 50 -8.15 25.78 15.17
N GLN A 51 -6.90 26.21 15.38
CA GLN A 51 -6.56 27.28 16.32
C GLN A 51 -7.15 28.63 15.88
N LEU A 52 -7.06 28.99 14.59
CA LEU A 52 -7.63 30.23 14.07
C LEU A 52 -9.15 30.27 14.30
N MET A 53 -9.84 29.19 13.92
CA MET A 53 -11.29 29.08 14.10
C MET A 53 -11.68 29.12 15.58
N PHE A 54 -10.95 28.39 16.43
CA PHE A 54 -11.18 28.40 17.88
C PHE A 54 -10.99 29.80 18.48
N SER A 55 -9.98 30.55 18.03
CA SER A 55 -9.73 31.91 18.52
C SER A 55 -10.84 32.90 18.17
N LEU A 56 -11.48 32.74 17.00
CA LEU A 56 -12.59 33.60 16.57
C LEU A 56 -13.84 33.39 17.44
N LEU A 57 -14.06 32.19 17.99
CA LEU A 57 -15.23 31.89 18.82
C LEU A 57 -15.25 32.68 20.13
N PHE A 58 -14.07 32.99 20.69
CA PHE A 58 -13.94 33.70 21.97
C PHE A 58 -13.59 35.19 21.81
N ASN A 59 -13.45 35.68 20.57
CA ASN A 59 -13.05 37.06 20.32
C ASN A 59 -14.24 38.02 20.51
N THR A 60 -14.07 39.02 21.38
CA THR A 60 -15.08 40.04 21.68
C THR A 60 -14.89 41.32 20.85
N PHE A 61 -13.74 41.50 20.21
CA PHE A 61 -13.46 42.68 19.38
C PHE A 61 -14.18 42.59 18.03
N THR A 62 -14.71 43.71 17.55
CA THR A 62 -15.43 43.78 16.27
C THR A 62 -14.74 44.75 15.31
N HIS A 63 -14.55 44.31 14.07
CA HIS A 63 -14.03 45.14 12.99
C HIS A 63 -14.80 44.88 11.70
N ARG A 64 -15.82 45.71 11.41
CA ARG A 64 -16.80 45.48 10.32
C ARG A 64 -16.46 46.16 8.99
N TYR A 65 -15.52 47.08 8.99
CA TYR A 65 -15.20 47.90 7.81
C TYR A 65 -14.02 47.35 6.98
N LEU A 66 -13.41 46.23 7.38
CA LEU A 66 -12.40 45.55 6.57
C LEU A 66 -13.12 44.74 5.49
N LEU A 67 -13.18 45.28 4.27
CA LEU A 67 -13.83 44.65 3.13
C LEU A 67 -12.84 43.88 2.22
N GLU A 68 -11.59 44.35 2.15
CA GLU A 68 -10.56 43.77 1.30
C GLU A 68 -9.20 43.74 2.00
N GLY A 69 -8.32 42.84 1.54
CA GLY A 69 -7.00 42.68 2.10
C GLY A 69 -6.05 41.98 1.14
N GLN A 70 -5.73 42.61 -0.01
CA GLN A 70 -4.91 42.01 -1.07
C GLN A 70 -3.63 41.32 -0.55
N MET A 71 -2.97 41.90 0.45
CA MET A 71 -1.77 41.33 1.06
C MET A 71 -2.03 39.98 1.73
N ILE A 72 -3.15 39.81 2.46
CA ILE A 72 -3.48 38.51 3.07
C ILE A 72 -3.86 37.48 2.01
N GLU A 73 -4.48 37.92 0.91
CA GLU A 73 -4.84 37.03 -0.19
C GLU A 73 -3.62 36.46 -0.90
N ILE A 74 -2.61 37.30 -1.13
CA ILE A 74 -1.33 36.88 -1.69
C ILE A 74 -0.66 35.86 -0.76
N ILE A 75 -0.66 36.11 0.56
CA ILE A 75 -0.05 35.21 1.55
C ILE A 75 -0.73 33.84 1.55
N TRP A 76 -2.07 33.78 1.67
CA TRP A 76 -2.78 32.50 1.71
C TRP A 76 -2.85 31.79 0.36
N THR A 77 -2.42 32.42 -0.73
CA THR A 77 -2.32 31.78 -2.05
C THR A 77 -0.93 31.18 -2.26
N ILE A 78 0.12 31.93 -1.90
CA ILE A 78 1.51 31.49 -2.04
C ILE A 78 1.83 30.37 -1.04
N LEU A 79 1.39 30.48 0.22
CA LEU A 79 1.71 29.48 1.25
C LEU A 79 1.22 28.06 0.87
N PRO A 80 -0.07 27.83 0.52
CA PRO A 80 -0.52 26.51 0.08
C PRO A 80 0.20 26.02 -1.17
N THR A 81 0.47 26.91 -2.13
CA THR A 81 1.21 26.54 -3.35
C THR A 81 2.59 25.97 -3.01
N ILE A 82 3.33 26.62 -2.11
CA ILE A 82 4.63 26.12 -1.64
C ILE A 82 4.46 24.79 -0.90
N THR A 83 3.45 24.64 -0.02
CA THR A 83 3.22 23.37 0.70
C THR A 83 2.93 22.20 -0.26
N LEU A 84 2.20 22.44 -1.35
CA LEU A 84 1.93 21.42 -2.37
C LEU A 84 3.20 21.00 -3.10
N ILE A 85 4.12 21.93 -3.38
CA ILE A 85 5.43 21.59 -3.98
C ILE A 85 6.23 20.65 -3.06
N PHE A 86 6.23 20.90 -1.75
CA PHE A 86 6.89 20.03 -0.78
C PHE A 86 6.31 18.61 -0.73
N ILE A 87 5.00 18.45 -0.95
CA ILE A 87 4.36 17.13 -1.08
C ILE A 87 4.67 16.48 -2.44
N ALA A 88 4.63 17.27 -3.52
CA ALA A 88 4.75 16.77 -4.87
C ALA A 88 6.14 16.21 -5.20
N ILE A 89 7.23 16.85 -4.74
CA ILE A 89 8.60 16.42 -5.03
C ILE A 89 8.89 14.98 -4.55
N PRO A 90 8.68 14.60 -3.27
CA PRO A 90 8.89 13.22 -2.83
C PRO A 90 7.89 12.26 -3.50
N SER A 91 6.64 12.68 -3.71
CA SER A 91 5.63 11.85 -4.39
C SER A 91 6.04 11.45 -5.80
N LEU A 92 6.47 12.42 -6.63
CA LEU A 92 6.92 12.17 -7.99
C LEU A 92 8.14 11.25 -8.02
N ARG A 93 9.12 11.48 -7.13
CA ARG A 93 10.29 10.60 -7.00
C ARG A 93 9.88 9.15 -6.73
N LEU A 94 8.91 8.91 -5.85
CA LEU A 94 8.43 7.57 -5.55
C LEU A 94 7.74 6.89 -6.74
N ILE A 95 6.95 7.64 -7.52
CA ILE A 95 6.31 7.11 -8.73
C ILE A 95 7.36 6.59 -9.72
N TYR A 96 8.48 7.30 -9.90
CA TYR A 96 9.55 6.82 -10.78
C TYR A 96 10.26 5.57 -10.23
N ILE A 97 10.47 5.48 -8.92
CA ILE A 97 11.07 4.28 -8.29
C ILE A 97 10.13 3.07 -8.40
N LEU A 98 8.82 3.30 -8.26
CA LEU A 98 7.77 2.29 -8.42
C LEU A 98 7.71 1.69 -9.82
N ASP A 99 7.93 2.53 -10.83
CA ASP A 99 7.85 2.13 -12.24
C ASP A 99 9.17 1.55 -12.78
N GLU A 100 10.25 1.60 -12.01
CA GLU A 100 11.54 1.05 -12.41
C GLU A 100 11.50 -0.48 -12.48
N ILE A 101 11.48 -1.01 -13.71
CA ILE A 101 11.46 -2.45 -13.96
C ILE A 101 12.86 -3.02 -13.77
N ASN A 102 13.09 -3.61 -12.61
CA ASN A 102 14.28 -4.40 -12.34
C ASN A 102 14.24 -5.75 -13.07
N ASN A 103 15.42 -6.36 -13.30
CA ASN A 103 15.54 -7.72 -13.84
C ASN A 103 14.99 -8.73 -12.82
N PRO A 104 13.79 -9.31 -13.04
CA PRO A 104 13.20 -10.21 -12.05
C PRO A 104 13.89 -11.58 -12.11
N VAL A 105 13.98 -12.23 -10.95
CA VAL A 105 14.49 -13.60 -10.84
C VAL A 105 13.41 -14.62 -11.19
N ILE A 106 12.16 -14.31 -10.84
CA ILE A 106 10.98 -15.13 -11.16
C ILE A 106 9.82 -14.27 -11.65
N SER A 107 9.03 -14.85 -12.55
CA SER A 107 7.76 -14.32 -13.01
C SER A 107 6.62 -15.25 -12.62
N ILE A 108 5.57 -14.69 -12.04
CA ILE A 108 4.35 -15.42 -11.64
C ILE A 108 3.17 -14.71 -12.27
N LYS A 109 2.27 -15.47 -12.89
CA LYS A 109 1.01 -14.96 -13.39
C LYS A 109 -0.10 -15.27 -12.39
N SER A 110 -0.91 -14.26 -12.09
CA SER A 110 -2.09 -14.35 -11.22
C SER A 110 -3.33 -14.04 -12.06
N ILE A 111 -4.33 -14.91 -11.94
CA ILE A 111 -5.58 -14.81 -12.70
C ILE A 111 -6.73 -14.75 -11.70
N GLY A 112 -7.50 -13.66 -11.75
CA GLY A 112 -8.71 -13.51 -10.95
C GLY A 112 -9.91 -14.22 -11.57
N HIS A 113 -10.65 -14.95 -10.73
CA HIS A 113 -11.90 -15.64 -11.05
C HIS A 113 -12.97 -15.32 -10.01
N GLN A 114 -14.25 -15.51 -10.33
CA GLN A 114 -15.36 -15.50 -9.37
C GLN A 114 -15.42 -16.84 -8.61
N TRP A 115 -15.04 -16.96 -7.34
CA TRP A 115 -14.38 -16.02 -6.41
C TRP A 115 -13.14 -16.68 -5.82
N TYR A 116 -12.05 -16.72 -6.60
CA TYR A 116 -10.77 -17.32 -6.23
C TYR A 116 -9.66 -16.79 -7.14
N TRP A 117 -8.41 -17.15 -6.84
CA TRP A 117 -7.26 -16.80 -7.66
C TRP A 117 -6.56 -18.06 -8.17
N SER A 118 -6.11 -18.05 -9.41
CA SER A 118 -5.20 -19.06 -9.95
C SER A 118 -3.81 -18.46 -10.14
N TYR A 119 -2.78 -19.28 -9.90
CA TYR A 119 -1.38 -18.86 -10.03
C TYR A 119 -0.62 -19.80 -10.96
N GLU A 120 0.14 -19.22 -11.89
CA GLU A 120 0.98 -19.94 -12.83
C GLU A 120 2.45 -19.51 -12.64
N TYR A 121 3.34 -20.47 -12.41
CA TYR A 121 4.79 -20.26 -12.34
C TYR A 121 5.42 -20.71 -13.65
N SER A 122 5.42 -19.83 -14.65
CA SER A 122 5.88 -20.13 -16.01
C SER A 122 7.36 -20.49 -16.11
N ASP A 123 8.18 -19.99 -15.17
CA ASP A 123 9.63 -20.20 -15.19
C ASP A 123 10.02 -21.59 -14.65
N PHE A 124 9.10 -22.26 -13.95
CA PHE A 124 9.24 -23.63 -13.47
C PHE A 124 8.36 -24.55 -14.33
N LYS A 125 8.47 -25.88 -14.16
CA LYS A 125 7.78 -26.91 -14.97
C LYS A 125 6.23 -26.82 -14.93
N ASN A 126 5.65 -25.77 -15.53
CA ASN A 126 4.23 -25.44 -15.57
C ASN A 126 3.51 -25.76 -14.26
N ILE A 127 3.96 -25.16 -13.15
CA ILE A 127 3.26 -25.29 -11.88
C ILE A 127 2.08 -24.33 -11.92
N GLU A 128 0.88 -24.89 -11.84
CA GLU A 128 -0.38 -24.16 -11.85
C GLU A 128 -1.27 -24.69 -10.72
N PHE A 129 -1.91 -23.78 -9.98
CA PHE A 129 -2.85 -24.15 -8.93
C PHE A 129 -3.87 -23.05 -8.65
N ASP A 130 -5.01 -23.45 -8.11
CA ASP A 130 -6.06 -22.56 -7.62
C ASP A 130 -5.90 -22.32 -6.12
N SER A 131 -6.29 -21.13 -5.68
CA SER A 131 -6.21 -20.64 -4.30
C SER A 131 -7.59 -20.16 -3.86
N TYR A 132 -8.24 -20.98 -3.04
CA TYR A 132 -9.56 -20.73 -2.47
C TYR A 132 -9.45 -20.38 -0.99
N MET A 133 -10.33 -19.49 -0.54
CA MET A 133 -10.50 -19.20 0.88
C MET A 133 -11.00 -20.45 1.62
N ILE A 134 -10.34 -20.81 2.73
CA ILE A 134 -10.75 -21.95 3.55
C ILE A 134 -12.10 -21.64 4.22
N PRO A 135 -13.13 -22.49 4.07
CA PRO A 135 -14.42 -22.30 4.75
C PRO A 135 -14.27 -22.25 6.26
N THR A 136 -15.08 -21.43 6.94
CA THR A 136 -14.95 -21.21 8.39
C THR A 136 -15.11 -22.47 9.25
N LYS A 137 -15.79 -23.50 8.75
CA LYS A 137 -15.97 -24.80 9.40
C LYS A 137 -14.74 -25.72 9.31
N GLU A 138 -13.85 -25.45 8.36
CA GLU A 138 -12.66 -26.25 8.04
C GLU A 138 -11.37 -25.57 8.55
N LEU A 139 -11.48 -24.37 9.12
CA LEU A 139 -10.34 -23.64 9.70
C LEU A 139 -9.79 -24.39 10.93
N ASN A 140 -8.47 -24.55 10.99
CA ASN A 140 -7.81 -24.95 12.23
C ASN A 140 -7.72 -23.78 13.20
N ASN A 141 -7.43 -24.05 14.48
CA ASN A 141 -7.33 -23.03 15.53
C ASN A 141 -6.27 -21.94 15.28
N PHE A 142 -5.27 -22.22 14.44
CA PHE A 142 -4.21 -21.26 14.08
C PHE A 142 -4.50 -20.48 12.81
N ASN A 143 -5.60 -20.78 12.11
CA ASN A 143 -5.96 -20.11 10.87
C ASN A 143 -6.73 -18.80 11.14
N PHE A 144 -6.58 -17.85 10.22
CA PHE A 144 -7.25 -16.57 10.25
C PHE A 144 -8.51 -16.60 9.39
N ARG A 145 -9.64 -16.27 10.03
CA ARG A 145 -10.95 -16.21 9.40
C ARG A 145 -10.95 -15.21 8.24
N LEU A 146 -11.37 -15.66 7.05
CA LEU A 146 -11.44 -14.89 5.79
C LEU A 146 -10.09 -14.48 5.18
N LEU A 147 -8.96 -14.96 5.71
CA LEU A 147 -7.63 -14.62 5.19
C LEU A 147 -6.88 -15.86 4.69
N ASP A 148 -7.04 -16.99 5.37
CA ASP A 148 -6.36 -18.21 4.96
C ASP A 148 -6.97 -18.85 3.73
N VAL A 149 -6.06 -19.34 2.88
CA VAL A 149 -6.32 -20.06 1.65
C VAL A 149 -5.76 -21.46 1.71
N ASP A 150 -6.31 -22.36 0.90
CA ASP A 150 -5.85 -23.74 0.77
C ASP A 150 -4.43 -23.85 0.20
N ASN A 151 -4.14 -23.12 -0.89
CA ASN A 151 -2.86 -23.07 -1.56
C ASN A 151 -2.30 -21.65 -1.53
N ARG A 152 -1.13 -21.47 -0.91
CA ARG A 152 -0.44 -20.17 -0.80
C ARG A 152 0.55 -19.99 -1.94
N ILE A 153 0.69 -18.76 -2.41
CA ILE A 153 1.81 -18.36 -3.27
C ILE A 153 3.11 -18.43 -2.45
N VAL A 154 4.15 -19.03 -3.02
CA VAL A 154 5.47 -19.11 -2.41
C VAL A 154 6.47 -18.39 -3.31
N VAL A 155 7.15 -17.39 -2.75
CA VAL A 155 8.14 -16.59 -3.46
C VAL A 155 9.45 -16.49 -2.67
N PRO A 156 10.61 -16.38 -3.33
CA PRO A 156 11.88 -16.18 -2.66
C PRO A 156 11.99 -14.76 -2.09
N PHE A 157 12.33 -14.65 -0.80
CA PHE A 157 12.68 -13.36 -0.20
C PHE A 157 14.04 -12.87 -0.72
N GLU A 158 14.34 -11.58 -0.55
CA GLU A 158 15.57 -10.91 -1.05
C GLU A 158 15.80 -11.05 -2.56
N SER A 159 14.72 -11.25 -3.33
CA SER A 159 14.78 -11.35 -4.79
C SER A 159 13.72 -10.47 -5.44
N GLN A 160 14.02 -9.99 -6.65
CA GLN A 160 13.07 -9.23 -7.45
C GLN A 160 12.07 -10.20 -8.12
N ILE A 161 10.80 -10.01 -7.84
CA ILE A 161 9.69 -10.82 -8.36
C ILE A 161 8.89 -9.95 -9.31
N ARG A 162 8.52 -10.52 -10.45
CA ARG A 162 7.54 -9.92 -11.37
C ARG A 162 6.22 -10.66 -11.21
N MET A 163 5.16 -9.94 -10.87
CA MET A 163 3.80 -10.45 -10.97
C MET A 163 3.15 -9.92 -12.25
N LEU A 164 2.50 -10.83 -12.98
CA LEU A 164 1.63 -10.52 -14.10
C LEU A 164 0.18 -10.78 -13.68
N ILE A 165 -0.68 -9.77 -13.70
CA ILE A 165 -2.03 -9.83 -13.15
C ILE A 165 -3.04 -9.62 -14.28
N THR A 166 -4.00 -10.53 -14.38
CA THR A 166 -5.15 -10.46 -15.30
C THR A 166 -6.37 -11.10 -14.64
N ALA A 167 -7.54 -10.99 -15.26
CA ALA A 167 -8.73 -11.74 -14.86
C ALA A 167 -9.26 -12.58 -16.02
N ALA A 168 -9.97 -13.67 -15.70
CA ALA A 168 -10.63 -14.52 -16.69
C ALA A 168 -12.10 -14.11 -16.94
N ASP A 169 -12.73 -13.41 -15.99
CA ASP A 169 -14.17 -13.10 -16.03
C ASP A 169 -14.49 -11.61 -15.85
N VAL A 170 -14.51 -11.10 -14.62
CA VAL A 170 -14.82 -9.72 -14.25
C VAL A 170 -13.58 -9.04 -13.69
N ILE A 171 -13.70 -7.76 -13.33
CA ILE A 171 -12.60 -7.02 -12.71
C ILE A 171 -12.40 -7.52 -11.27
N HIS A 172 -11.15 -7.81 -10.94
CA HIS A 172 -10.66 -8.04 -9.57
C HIS A 172 -9.49 -7.10 -9.28
N SER A 173 -8.91 -7.19 -8.08
CA SER A 173 -7.71 -6.41 -7.72
C SER A 173 -6.84 -7.25 -6.81
N TRP A 174 -5.59 -7.48 -7.21
CA TRP A 174 -4.62 -8.27 -6.44
C TRP A 174 -3.83 -7.32 -5.54
N THR A 175 -3.78 -7.60 -4.23
CA THR A 175 -3.16 -6.71 -3.26
C THR A 175 -2.45 -7.48 -2.17
N ILE A 176 -1.32 -6.94 -1.68
CA ILE A 176 -0.66 -7.35 -0.43
C ILE A 176 -0.19 -6.05 0.26
N PRO A 177 -0.94 -5.54 1.25
CA PRO A 177 -0.69 -4.20 1.80
C PRO A 177 0.70 -4.01 2.41
N SER A 178 1.24 -4.99 3.13
CA SER A 178 2.60 -4.95 3.69
C SER A 178 3.71 -4.85 2.64
N LEU A 179 3.43 -5.24 1.38
CA LEU A 179 4.36 -5.06 0.27
C LEU A 179 4.17 -3.73 -0.47
N GLY A 180 3.11 -2.98 -0.16
CA GLY A 180 2.75 -1.76 -0.87
C GLY A 180 2.25 -2.02 -2.30
N VAL A 181 1.76 -3.23 -2.57
CA VAL A 181 1.35 -3.66 -3.92
C VAL A 181 -0.16 -3.76 -3.99
N LYS A 182 -0.74 -3.09 -4.99
CA LYS A 182 -2.14 -3.24 -5.40
C LYS A 182 -2.26 -2.99 -6.89
N ILE A 183 -2.87 -3.93 -7.61
CA ILE A 183 -3.02 -3.81 -9.06
C ILE A 183 -4.28 -4.51 -9.55
N ASP A 184 -4.98 -3.85 -10.46
CA ASP A 184 -6.24 -4.37 -10.98
C ASP A 184 -6.01 -5.55 -11.94
N ALA A 185 -6.80 -6.59 -11.76
CA ALA A 185 -6.93 -7.71 -12.65
C ALA A 185 -8.08 -7.42 -13.61
N THR A 186 -7.75 -7.09 -14.86
CA THR A 186 -8.74 -6.68 -15.87
C THR A 186 -8.81 -7.70 -16.99
N PRO A 187 -10.00 -8.22 -17.35
CA PRO A 187 -10.11 -9.18 -18.46
C PRO A 187 -9.57 -8.59 -19.76
N GLY A 188 -8.72 -9.35 -20.46
CA GLY A 188 -8.12 -8.91 -21.72
C GLY A 188 -6.94 -7.95 -21.59
N ARG A 189 -6.45 -7.66 -20.37
CA ARG A 189 -5.26 -6.84 -20.13
C ARG A 189 -4.34 -7.51 -19.11
N LEU A 190 -3.07 -7.66 -19.50
CA LEU A 190 -2.01 -8.19 -18.65
C LEU A 190 -1.27 -7.03 -17.98
N ASN A 191 -1.60 -6.76 -16.72
CA ASN A 191 -0.90 -5.76 -15.91
C ASN A 191 0.35 -6.37 -15.28
N GLN A 192 1.36 -5.54 -15.02
CA GLN A 192 2.62 -5.98 -14.42
C GLN A 192 2.92 -5.14 -13.18
N ILE A 193 3.46 -5.78 -12.14
CA ILE A 193 4.10 -5.10 -11.02
C ILE A 193 5.33 -5.88 -10.58
N SER A 194 6.32 -5.16 -10.05
CA SER A 194 7.53 -5.74 -9.50
C SER A 194 7.65 -5.41 -8.02
N PHE A 195 8.11 -6.36 -7.23
CA PHE A 195 8.40 -6.15 -5.80
C PHE A 195 9.46 -7.13 -5.30
N SER A 196 9.99 -6.86 -4.11
CA SER A 196 10.89 -7.74 -3.38
C SER A 196 10.51 -7.76 -1.90
N LEU A 197 10.71 -8.90 -1.23
CA LEU A 197 10.50 -9.03 0.22
C LEU A 197 11.82 -8.91 0.97
N ASN A 198 11.87 -8.11 2.03
CA ASN A 198 13.05 -7.94 2.90
C ASN A 198 13.18 -9.03 3.97
N ARG A 199 12.14 -9.85 4.16
CA ARG A 199 12.07 -10.86 5.22
C ARG A 199 11.18 -12.02 4.83
N SER A 200 11.43 -13.18 5.41
CA SER A 200 10.60 -14.38 5.23
C SER A 200 9.40 -14.38 6.18
N GLY A 201 8.25 -14.84 5.71
CA GLY A 201 7.02 -14.81 6.50
C GLY A 201 5.76 -15.14 5.71
N LEU A 202 4.62 -14.92 6.35
CA LEU A 202 3.29 -14.98 5.74
C LEU A 202 2.74 -13.56 5.65
N PHE A 203 2.31 -13.17 4.45
CA PHE A 203 1.80 -11.84 4.14
C PHE A 203 0.40 -12.02 3.53
N PHE A 204 -0.59 -11.34 4.09
CA PHE A 204 -1.99 -11.46 3.66
C PHE A 204 -2.45 -10.21 2.91
N GLY A 205 -3.42 -10.38 2.01
CA GLY A 205 -4.08 -9.31 1.27
C GLY A 205 -5.24 -9.82 0.43
#